data_AF-A0A165Q4L8-F1
#
_entry.id   AF-A0A165Q4L8-F1
#
_cell.length_a   1.000
_cell.length_b   1.000
_cell.length_c   1.000
_cell.angle_alpha   90.00
_cell.angle_beta   90.00
_cell.angle_gamma   90.00
#
_symmetry.space_group_name_H-M   'P 1'
#
loop_
_entity.id
_entity.type
_entity.pdbx_description
1 polymer ?
#
loop_
_entity_poly.entity_id
_entity_poly.type
_entity_poly.pdbx_seq_one_letter_code
_entity_poly.pdbx_strand_id
1 'polypeptide(L)'
;MRRTRRSLDMLPSELIWEILRYRYSAERANHVPRRYSTLNSVLRVNRRLREFAQRLLLKDISFARWDGFLDEAERFWKGFAHHAHDVRTIQIGRMTDKSLAHEYFDLPGAISPRCLPFSKLQSFSCWSAVTNSYILSSFRLCPEVKTFNLIWDQQQGFPNFSPWQRLETLRLHFIGDPCQTCMYPATIPSYDTLTTLSILEEAHSSWLCSHLREATFPKLRVLSVLQAACPPHLMYNFIHRHPTLLEVNISLHPDCDDFAFGFDGLLKLIDGTGTWTDPTDPKGKRSADIIGWAFDDDSLPMGTPITFLAFAFARVPLYPQATEWHEPVGSPRPRYAATALALEVDSQDEWEDMGFRIVRLHDFLATMAPRLPRLEVLRLGYHTDYKDWNFTGLMRSCAESLKKWSHLRKLAFCWGDLVRFKWCGGSTSPSPLWQVEPPVNLPYTMQDHEFVNLDEHYPKLKEGTPFTLEHIRMIYEFSDIDIAEGIKSIQEVLNKPVNPDEAIGDPHLAMLAWQEPCERKFVAPMMRLFAENCPTLEEIEWYPVGPFFVDHAVRWLWTVHRERTGKGVRAVTGELNYLGCPKGDAPEFDVLVGQELDLAVKDRKSSIY
;
A
#
# COMPACT_ATOMS: atom_id res chain seq x y z
N MET A 1 -31.00 -43.66 -32.84
CA MET A 1 -29.54 -43.50 -32.68
C MET A 1 -29.23 -43.00 -31.27
N ARG A 2 -28.68 -43.84 -30.38
CA ARG A 2 -28.17 -43.38 -29.09
C ARG A 2 -26.85 -42.63 -29.33
N ARG A 3 -26.81 -41.32 -29.06
CA ARG A 3 -25.55 -40.56 -29.00
C ARG A 3 -24.66 -41.24 -27.95
N THR A 4 -23.62 -41.95 -28.39
CA THR A 4 -22.56 -42.44 -27.51
C THR A 4 -21.92 -41.22 -26.85
N ARG A 5 -22.20 -41.01 -25.56
CA ARG A 5 -21.54 -39.98 -24.77
C ARG A 5 -20.06 -40.34 -24.73
N ARG A 6 -19.22 -39.63 -25.48
CA ARG A 6 -17.77 -39.74 -25.39
C ARG A 6 -17.36 -39.22 -24.03
N SER A 7 -16.79 -40.10 -23.21
CA SER A 7 -16.23 -39.74 -21.92
C SER A 7 -14.91 -38.99 -22.12
N LEU A 8 -14.56 -38.11 -21.18
CA LEU A 8 -13.42 -37.18 -21.26
C LEU A 8 -12.08 -37.91 -21.37
N ASP A 9 -12.03 -39.15 -20.89
CA ASP A 9 -10.89 -40.07 -20.95
C ASP A 9 -10.70 -40.75 -22.32
N MET A 10 -11.64 -40.60 -23.25
CA MET A 10 -11.51 -41.07 -24.63
C MET A 10 -10.89 -40.00 -25.55
N LEU A 11 -10.60 -38.81 -25.02
CA LEU A 11 -9.97 -37.72 -25.78
C LEU A 11 -8.45 -37.94 -25.94
N PRO A 12 -7.83 -37.40 -27.00
CA PRO A 12 -6.37 -37.24 -27.08
C PRO A 12 -5.79 -36.53 -25.87
N SER A 13 -4.57 -36.91 -25.47
CA SER A 13 -3.91 -36.40 -24.25
C SER A 13 -3.71 -34.89 -24.30
N GLU A 14 -3.45 -34.36 -25.48
CA GLU A 14 -3.25 -32.94 -25.76
C GLU A 14 -4.52 -32.16 -25.47
N LEU A 15 -5.68 -32.66 -25.92
CA LEU A 15 -6.98 -32.03 -25.68
C LEU A 15 -7.39 -32.12 -24.20
N ILE A 16 -7.13 -33.25 -23.53
CA ILE A 16 -7.37 -33.36 -22.08
C ILE A 16 -6.55 -32.30 -21.34
N TRP A 17 -5.27 -32.18 -21.66
CA TRP A 17 -4.37 -31.21 -21.04
C TRP A 17 -4.84 -29.77 -21.29
N GLU A 18 -5.22 -29.42 -22.52
CA GLU A 18 -5.74 -28.09 -22.85
C GLU A 18 -7.01 -27.75 -22.09
N ILE A 19 -7.97 -28.69 -22.02
CA ILE A 19 -9.24 -28.49 -21.30
C ILE A 19 -8.96 -28.26 -19.80
N LEU A 20 -8.16 -29.13 -19.18
CA LEU A 20 -7.85 -29.02 -17.76
C LEU A 20 -7.01 -27.78 -17.45
N ARG A 21 -6.08 -27.41 -18.33
CA ARG A 21 -5.29 -26.18 -18.21
C ARG A 21 -6.16 -24.93 -18.32
N TYR A 22 -7.07 -24.88 -19.29
CA TYR A 22 -8.01 -23.77 -19.44
C TYR A 22 -8.87 -23.62 -18.18
N ARG A 23 -9.41 -24.72 -17.65
CA ARG A 23 -10.20 -24.70 -16.41
C ARG A 23 -9.39 -24.26 -15.21
N TYR A 24 -8.17 -24.78 -15.05
CA TYR A 24 -7.26 -24.37 -14.00
C TYR A 24 -6.94 -22.87 -14.04
N SER A 25 -6.65 -22.34 -15.24
CA SER A 25 -6.41 -20.90 -15.42
C SER A 25 -7.65 -20.06 -15.09
N ALA A 26 -8.85 -20.50 -15.52
CA ALA A 26 -10.10 -19.81 -15.21
C ALA A 26 -10.44 -19.84 -13.71
N GLU A 27 -10.22 -20.97 -13.03
CA GLU A 27 -10.44 -21.09 -11.58
C GLU A 27 -9.45 -20.25 -10.78
N ARG A 28 -8.19 -20.20 -11.21
CA ARG A 28 -7.15 -19.34 -10.60
C ARG A 28 -7.48 -17.86 -10.76
N ALA A 29 -7.95 -17.45 -11.93
CA ALA A 29 -8.39 -16.06 -12.17
C ALA A 29 -9.59 -15.66 -11.30
N ASN A 30 -10.44 -16.62 -10.93
CA ASN A 30 -11.60 -16.40 -10.07
C ASN A 30 -11.33 -16.74 -8.59
N HIS A 31 -10.08 -16.95 -8.19
CA HIS A 31 -9.69 -17.26 -6.80
C HIS A 31 -10.42 -18.45 -6.17
N VAL A 32 -10.81 -19.45 -6.96
CA VAL A 32 -11.50 -20.63 -6.43
C VAL A 32 -10.55 -21.41 -5.51
N PRO A 33 -10.91 -21.65 -4.23
CA PRO A 33 -10.05 -22.39 -3.32
C PRO A 33 -9.74 -23.78 -3.86
N ARG A 34 -8.47 -24.22 -3.77
CA ARG A 34 -8.02 -25.50 -4.34
C ARG A 34 -8.93 -26.66 -3.97
N ARG A 35 -9.35 -26.75 -2.71
CA ARG A 35 -10.24 -27.82 -2.21
C ARG A 35 -11.54 -27.96 -3.02
N TYR A 36 -12.01 -26.87 -3.64
CA TYR A 36 -13.21 -26.81 -4.46
C TYR A 36 -12.93 -26.76 -5.97
N SER A 37 -11.66 -26.82 -6.38
CA SER A 37 -11.29 -26.80 -7.79
C SER A 37 -11.85 -28.01 -8.55
N THR A 38 -12.21 -27.81 -9.82
CA THR A 38 -12.59 -28.88 -10.74
C THR A 38 -11.48 -29.92 -10.84
N LEU A 39 -10.21 -29.49 -10.79
CA LEU A 39 -9.07 -30.40 -10.82
C LEU A 39 -9.10 -31.42 -9.66
N ASN A 40 -9.47 -31.00 -8.45
CA ASN A 40 -9.58 -31.92 -7.31
C ASN A 40 -10.71 -32.94 -7.47
N SER A 41 -11.80 -32.55 -8.14
CA SER A 41 -12.87 -33.48 -8.51
C SER A 41 -12.37 -34.47 -9.58
N VAL A 42 -11.66 -33.97 -10.60
CA VAL A 42 -11.09 -34.75 -11.70
C VAL A 42 -10.08 -35.80 -11.22
N LEU A 43 -9.28 -35.50 -10.18
CA LEU A 43 -8.37 -36.48 -9.55
C LEU A 43 -9.07 -37.77 -9.11
N ARG A 44 -10.36 -37.68 -8.76
CA ARG A 44 -11.17 -38.79 -8.23
C ARG A 44 -11.88 -39.60 -9.30
N VAL A 45 -11.94 -39.11 -10.55
CA VAL A 45 -12.75 -39.73 -11.62
C VAL A 45 -12.08 -40.99 -12.17
N ASN A 46 -10.87 -40.89 -12.72
CA ASN A 46 -10.13 -42.05 -13.23
C ASN A 46 -8.61 -41.82 -13.21
N ARG A 47 -7.84 -42.90 -13.43
CA ARG A 47 -6.38 -42.88 -13.37
C ARG A 47 -5.74 -41.93 -14.39
N ARG A 48 -6.21 -41.93 -15.64
CA ARG A 48 -5.62 -41.11 -16.71
C ARG A 48 -5.79 -39.62 -16.44
N LEU A 49 -6.99 -39.18 -16.06
CA LEU A 49 -7.25 -37.77 -15.75
C LEU A 49 -6.55 -37.32 -14.46
N ARG A 50 -6.40 -38.25 -13.50
CA ARG A 50 -5.63 -37.99 -12.27
C ARG A 50 -4.21 -37.55 -12.57
N GLU A 51 -3.52 -38.22 -13.48
CA GLU A 51 -2.14 -37.86 -13.85
C GLU A 51 -2.06 -36.42 -14.38
N PHE A 52 -2.93 -36.01 -15.30
CA PHE A 52 -2.94 -34.63 -15.82
C PHE A 52 -3.33 -33.60 -14.76
N ALA A 53 -4.38 -33.88 -13.98
CA ALA A 53 -4.83 -32.97 -12.92
C ALA A 53 -3.78 -32.80 -11.83
N GLN A 54 -3.09 -33.87 -11.44
CA GLN A 54 -2.01 -33.83 -10.45
C GLN A 54 -0.87 -32.94 -10.95
N ARG A 55 -0.43 -33.11 -12.19
CA ARG A 55 0.64 -32.26 -12.76
C ARG A 55 0.27 -30.77 -12.80
N LEU A 56 -1.00 -30.43 -13.02
CA LEU A 56 -1.47 -29.05 -12.96
C LEU A 56 -1.53 -28.52 -11.53
N LEU A 57 -2.02 -29.33 -10.58
CA LEU A 57 -2.09 -28.96 -9.16
C LEU A 57 -0.71 -28.79 -8.52
N LEU A 58 0.30 -29.52 -9.01
CA LEU A 58 1.68 -29.41 -8.55
C LEU A 58 2.42 -28.18 -9.08
N LYS A 59 1.89 -27.48 -10.10
CA LYS A 59 2.55 -26.29 -10.67
C LYS A 59 2.75 -25.19 -9.63
N ASP A 60 1.75 -24.99 -8.79
CA ASP A 60 1.85 -24.08 -7.68
C ASP A 60 1.76 -24.94 -6.41
N ILE A 61 2.63 -24.75 -5.42
CA ILE A 61 2.51 -25.41 -4.12
C ILE A 61 2.56 -24.33 -3.05
N SER A 62 1.66 -24.43 -2.08
CA SER A 62 1.55 -23.48 -0.99
C SER A 62 1.62 -24.20 0.35
N PHE A 63 2.44 -23.70 1.26
CA PHE A 63 2.59 -24.20 2.61
C PHE A 63 2.30 -23.08 3.60
N ALA A 64 1.70 -23.41 4.74
CA ALA A 64 1.51 -22.43 5.81
C ALA A 64 2.83 -22.12 6.54
N ARG A 65 3.67 -23.14 6.73
CA ARG A 65 4.92 -23.06 7.48
C ARG A 65 6.08 -23.73 6.73
N TRP A 66 7.29 -23.31 7.06
CA TRP A 66 8.53 -23.82 6.50
C TRP A 66 8.73 -25.33 6.71
N ASP A 67 8.44 -25.86 7.89
CA ASP A 67 8.66 -27.28 8.19
C ASP A 67 7.84 -28.20 7.27
N GLY A 68 6.59 -27.81 6.98
CA GLY A 68 5.75 -28.54 6.04
C GLY A 68 6.29 -28.53 4.60
N PHE A 69 7.04 -27.49 4.22
CA PHE A 69 7.76 -27.46 2.96
C PHE A 69 8.95 -28.42 2.97
N LEU A 70 9.73 -28.48 4.05
CA LEU A 70 10.87 -29.39 4.18
C LEU A 70 10.44 -30.86 4.08
N ASP A 71 9.38 -31.24 4.79
CA ASP A 71 8.81 -32.59 4.74
C ASP A 71 8.43 -32.98 3.30
N GLU A 72 7.80 -32.06 2.58
CA GLU A 72 7.37 -32.31 1.21
C GLU A 72 8.55 -32.33 0.23
N ALA A 73 9.55 -31.46 0.40
CA ALA A 73 10.80 -31.51 -0.36
C ALA A 73 11.51 -32.86 -0.16
N GLU A 74 11.49 -33.40 1.06
CA GLU A 74 12.03 -34.73 1.35
C GLU A 74 11.28 -35.85 0.63
N ARG A 75 9.95 -35.76 0.54
CA ARG A 75 9.13 -36.69 -0.27
C ARG A 75 9.47 -36.59 -1.76
N PHE A 76 9.70 -35.39 -2.29
CA PHE A 76 10.17 -35.21 -3.66
C PHE A 76 11.51 -35.87 -3.91
N TRP A 77 12.46 -35.79 -2.97
CA TRP A 77 13.74 -36.52 -3.10
C TRP A 77 13.57 -38.04 -3.00
N LYS A 78 12.75 -38.54 -2.07
CA LYS A 78 12.64 -39.98 -1.79
C LYS A 78 11.76 -40.77 -2.78
N GLY A 79 10.73 -40.15 -3.37
CA GLY A 79 9.74 -40.90 -4.15
C GLY A 79 8.99 -40.14 -5.26
N PHE A 80 9.11 -38.82 -5.34
CA PHE A 80 8.35 -37.99 -6.30
C PHE A 80 9.23 -37.19 -7.27
N ALA A 81 10.49 -37.60 -7.49
CA ALA A 81 11.46 -36.85 -8.29
C ALA A 81 10.97 -36.46 -9.70
N HIS A 82 10.24 -37.36 -10.38
CA HIS A 82 9.67 -37.09 -11.71
C HIS A 82 8.63 -35.95 -11.71
N HIS A 83 7.95 -35.74 -10.60
CA HIS A 83 6.97 -34.67 -10.41
C HIS A 83 7.58 -33.35 -9.97
N ALA A 84 8.81 -33.34 -9.44
CA ALA A 84 9.49 -32.11 -9.03
C ALA A 84 9.69 -31.14 -10.22
N HIS A 85 9.83 -31.68 -11.44
CA HIS A 85 9.89 -30.91 -12.67
C HIS A 85 8.57 -30.24 -13.08
N ASP A 86 7.43 -30.58 -12.47
CA ASP A 86 6.15 -29.92 -12.75
C ASP A 86 5.93 -28.69 -11.86
N VAL A 87 6.67 -28.56 -10.76
CA VAL A 87 6.59 -27.42 -9.83
C VAL A 87 7.18 -26.16 -10.46
N ARG A 88 6.40 -25.06 -10.43
CA ARG A 88 6.74 -23.75 -11.01
C ARG A 88 6.75 -22.65 -9.96
N THR A 89 5.86 -22.73 -8.98
CA THR A 89 5.71 -21.72 -7.93
C THR A 89 5.65 -22.42 -6.58
N ILE A 90 6.44 -21.94 -5.63
CA ILE A 90 6.38 -22.35 -4.23
C ILE A 90 6.11 -21.10 -3.40
N GLN A 91 5.11 -21.19 -2.52
CA GLN A 91 4.77 -20.15 -1.57
C GLN A 91 4.73 -20.76 -0.16
N ILE A 92 5.37 -20.11 0.80
CA ILE A 92 5.43 -20.53 2.19
C ILE A 92 5.04 -19.32 3.05
N GLY A 93 3.97 -19.43 3.83
CA GLY A 93 3.40 -18.33 4.60
C GLY A 93 2.62 -17.29 3.76
N ARG A 94 2.13 -16.24 4.43
CA ARG A 94 1.42 -15.09 3.84
C ARG A 94 2.13 -13.79 4.25
N MET A 95 2.14 -12.80 3.37
CA MET A 95 2.76 -11.49 3.63
C MET A 95 2.00 -10.68 4.69
N THR A 96 0.71 -10.93 4.87
CA THR A 96 -0.18 -10.17 5.78
C THR A 96 -0.03 -10.54 7.26
N ASP A 97 0.75 -11.57 7.59
CA ASP A 97 0.92 -12.03 8.96
C ASP A 97 1.91 -11.11 9.71
N LYS A 98 1.56 -9.82 9.86
CA LYS A 98 2.32 -8.83 10.66
C LYS A 98 2.62 -9.35 12.08
N SER A 99 1.77 -10.26 12.60
CA SER A 99 1.92 -10.88 13.92
C SER A 99 3.09 -11.87 14.06
N LEU A 100 3.74 -12.28 12.96
CA LEU A 100 4.88 -13.22 13.02
C LEU A 100 6.23 -12.51 13.23
N ALA A 101 6.25 -11.18 13.32
CA ALA A 101 7.46 -10.37 13.51
C ALA A 101 8.31 -10.78 14.72
N HIS A 102 7.70 -11.41 15.74
CA HIS A 102 8.38 -11.81 16.98
C HIS A 102 8.62 -13.32 17.13
N GLU A 103 8.08 -14.16 16.24
CA GLU A 103 8.22 -15.62 16.28
C GLU A 103 8.89 -16.17 15.01
N TYR A 104 9.87 -15.44 14.48
CA TYR A 104 10.66 -15.99 13.41
C TYR A 104 11.53 -17.13 13.94
N PHE A 105 11.30 -18.33 13.38
CA PHE A 105 12.16 -19.46 13.63
C PHE A 105 13.49 -19.21 12.93
N ASP A 106 14.54 -18.99 13.72
CA ASP A 106 15.90 -19.25 13.26
C ASP A 106 15.92 -20.69 12.77
N LEU A 107 16.19 -20.84 11.47
CA LEU A 107 16.17 -22.15 10.88
C LEU A 107 17.26 -22.99 11.55
N PRO A 108 16.90 -24.09 12.23
CA PRO A 108 17.90 -24.99 12.75
C PRO A 108 18.77 -25.39 11.56
N GLY A 109 20.10 -25.36 11.73
CA GLY A 109 21.12 -25.57 10.67
C GLY A 109 21.12 -26.95 10.00
N ALA A 110 19.97 -27.57 9.84
CA ALA A 110 19.73 -28.96 9.47
C ALA A 110 18.96 -29.12 8.14
N ILE A 111 18.86 -28.09 7.29
CA ILE A 111 18.76 -28.40 5.86
C ILE A 111 20.14 -28.96 5.51
N SER A 112 20.30 -30.29 5.47
CA SER A 112 21.46 -30.90 4.81
C SER A 112 21.65 -30.19 3.46
N PRO A 113 22.87 -29.84 3.01
CA PRO A 113 23.16 -28.98 1.84
C PRO A 113 22.75 -29.60 0.49
N ARG A 114 21.53 -30.13 0.43
CA ARG A 114 20.89 -30.73 -0.72
C ARG A 114 20.16 -29.62 -1.45
N CYS A 115 20.53 -29.44 -2.70
CA CYS A 115 19.83 -28.54 -3.60
C CYS A 115 18.39 -29.03 -3.80
N LEU A 116 17.45 -28.09 -3.87
CA LEU A 116 16.03 -28.39 -4.06
C LEU A 116 15.79 -29.09 -5.41
N PRO A 117 14.88 -30.08 -5.48
CA PRO A 117 14.68 -30.90 -6.67
C PRO A 117 13.87 -30.21 -7.79
N PHE A 118 13.52 -28.93 -7.62
CA PHE A 118 12.56 -28.21 -8.46
C PHE A 118 13.25 -27.48 -9.62
N SER A 119 13.90 -28.20 -10.55
CA SER A 119 14.75 -27.56 -11.57
C SER A 119 14.05 -26.57 -12.52
N LYS A 120 12.71 -26.61 -12.58
CA LYS A 120 11.87 -25.71 -13.37
C LYS A 120 11.09 -24.71 -12.51
N LEU A 121 11.54 -24.48 -11.28
CA LEU A 121 10.96 -23.46 -10.40
C LEU A 121 11.17 -22.08 -11.02
N GLN A 122 10.10 -21.29 -11.07
CA GLN A 122 10.05 -19.94 -11.63
C GLN A 122 9.80 -18.87 -10.57
N SER A 123 9.10 -19.21 -9.49
CA SER A 123 8.78 -18.28 -8.43
C SER A 123 8.92 -18.95 -7.07
N PHE A 124 9.58 -18.28 -6.15
CA PHE A 124 9.71 -18.71 -4.77
C PHE A 124 9.35 -17.56 -3.82
N SER A 125 8.48 -17.85 -2.86
CA SER A 125 8.02 -16.89 -1.84
C SER A 125 8.08 -17.54 -0.47
N CYS A 126 8.75 -16.90 0.49
CA CYS A 126 8.84 -17.36 1.87
C CYS A 126 8.65 -16.20 2.86
N TRP A 127 7.52 -16.23 3.55
CA TRP A 127 7.10 -15.26 4.57
C TRP A 127 6.98 -15.87 5.97
N SER A 128 7.22 -17.18 6.12
CA SER A 128 7.11 -17.85 7.42
C SER A 128 8.45 -18.09 8.12
N ALA A 129 9.57 -17.73 7.51
CA ALA A 129 10.91 -17.99 8.01
C ALA A 129 11.91 -16.99 7.45
N VAL A 130 12.88 -16.59 8.28
CA VAL A 130 13.99 -15.73 7.87
C VAL A 130 14.89 -16.51 6.93
N THR A 131 15.19 -15.94 5.77
CA THR A 131 16.11 -16.55 4.82
C THR A 131 17.49 -15.92 4.87
N ASN A 132 18.50 -16.73 4.55
CA ASN A 132 19.90 -16.34 4.56
C ASN A 132 20.62 -16.95 3.35
N SER A 133 21.92 -16.65 3.25
CA SER A 133 22.79 -17.10 2.17
C SER A 133 22.81 -18.62 2.01
N TYR A 134 22.68 -19.37 3.11
CA TYR A 134 22.64 -20.84 3.09
C TYR A 134 21.39 -21.37 2.39
N ILE A 135 20.20 -20.88 2.76
CA ILE A 135 18.95 -21.29 2.09
C ILE A 135 18.98 -20.89 0.63
N LEU A 136 19.41 -19.65 0.33
CA LEU A 136 19.45 -19.15 -1.03
C LEU A 136 20.35 -20.05 -1.90
N SER A 137 21.42 -20.60 -1.34
CA SER A 137 22.28 -21.57 -2.04
C SER A 137 21.57 -22.88 -2.44
N SER A 138 20.52 -23.29 -1.73
CA SER A 138 19.73 -24.50 -2.06
C SER A 138 18.96 -24.36 -3.38
N PHE A 139 18.74 -23.12 -3.86
CA PHE A 139 18.07 -22.80 -5.11
C PHE A 139 19.02 -22.74 -6.32
N ARG A 140 20.33 -23.01 -6.15
CA ARG A 140 21.31 -22.95 -7.25
C ARG A 140 20.98 -23.87 -8.43
N LEU A 141 20.26 -24.97 -8.21
CA LEU A 141 19.79 -25.87 -9.27
C LEU A 141 18.45 -25.47 -9.88
N CYS A 142 17.94 -24.27 -9.55
CA CYS A 142 16.71 -23.70 -10.09
C CYS A 142 17.03 -22.48 -10.96
N PRO A 143 17.69 -22.64 -12.13
CA PRO A 143 18.14 -21.51 -12.96
C PRO A 143 16.98 -20.75 -13.63
N GLU A 144 15.77 -21.34 -13.65
CA GLU A 144 14.58 -20.72 -14.25
C GLU A 144 13.85 -19.73 -13.32
N VAL A 145 14.35 -19.51 -12.10
CA VAL A 145 13.72 -18.58 -11.16
C VAL A 145 13.72 -17.16 -11.72
N LYS A 146 12.53 -16.58 -11.76
CA LYS A 146 12.21 -15.22 -12.19
C LYS A 146 11.77 -14.33 -11.04
N THR A 147 11.27 -14.92 -9.96
CA THR A 147 10.72 -14.17 -8.82
C THR A 147 11.20 -14.75 -7.50
N PHE A 148 11.75 -13.89 -6.65
CA PHE A 148 12.01 -14.14 -5.24
C PHE A 148 11.24 -13.15 -4.37
N ASN A 149 10.50 -13.66 -3.39
CA ASN A 149 9.90 -12.86 -2.32
C ASN A 149 10.33 -13.46 -0.97
N LEU A 150 11.19 -12.77 -0.24
CA LEU A 150 11.90 -13.34 0.89
C LEU A 150 11.85 -12.41 2.09
N ILE A 151 11.64 -12.97 3.27
CA ILE A 151 12.14 -12.39 4.51
C ILE A 151 13.64 -12.70 4.58
N TRP A 152 14.47 -11.71 4.84
CA TRP A 152 15.93 -11.82 4.75
C TRP A 152 16.60 -11.33 6.03
N ASP A 153 17.59 -12.11 6.47
CA ASP A 153 18.43 -11.78 7.62
C ASP A 153 19.33 -10.57 7.29
N GLN A 154 19.04 -9.44 7.93
CA GLN A 154 19.76 -8.19 7.74
C GLN A 154 21.25 -8.28 8.10
N GLN A 155 21.64 -9.22 8.98
CA GLN A 155 23.05 -9.42 9.35
C GLN A 155 23.89 -9.95 8.19
N GLN A 156 23.27 -10.54 7.17
CA GLN A 156 23.94 -11.05 5.97
C GLN A 156 24.20 -9.96 4.92
N GLY A 157 23.67 -8.74 5.11
CA GLY A 157 23.66 -7.70 4.09
C GLY A 157 22.83 -8.11 2.86
N PHE A 158 23.03 -7.42 1.73
CA PHE A 158 22.26 -7.71 0.51
C PHE A 158 22.66 -9.06 -0.11
N PRO A 159 21.70 -9.91 -0.54
CA PRO A 159 22.01 -11.21 -1.10
C PRO A 159 22.63 -11.12 -2.50
N ASN A 160 23.54 -12.05 -2.82
CA ASN A 160 24.04 -12.21 -4.18
C ASN A 160 23.11 -13.08 -5.04
N PHE A 161 22.36 -12.45 -5.96
CA PHE A 161 21.49 -13.15 -6.91
C PHE A 161 22.09 -13.40 -8.30
N SER A 162 23.40 -13.18 -8.50
CA SER A 162 24.05 -13.42 -9.80
C SER A 162 23.88 -14.83 -10.38
N PRO A 163 23.65 -15.91 -9.60
CA PRO A 163 23.33 -17.23 -10.16
C PRO A 163 22.02 -17.30 -10.94
N TRP A 164 21.07 -16.38 -10.72
CA TRP A 164 19.74 -16.40 -11.36
C TRP A 164 19.62 -15.34 -12.45
N GLN A 165 20.24 -15.61 -13.60
CA GLN A 165 20.26 -14.72 -14.77
C GLN A 165 18.89 -14.41 -15.40
N ARG A 166 17.81 -15.04 -14.91
CA ARG A 166 16.43 -14.81 -15.35
C ARG A 166 15.58 -14.08 -14.31
N LEU A 167 16.20 -13.66 -13.20
CA LEU A 167 15.50 -12.97 -12.12
C LEU A 167 14.97 -11.62 -12.63
N GLU A 168 13.65 -11.48 -12.63
CA GLU A 168 12.91 -10.31 -13.11
C GLU A 168 12.32 -9.51 -11.94
N THR A 169 11.98 -10.18 -10.83
CA THR A 169 11.36 -9.59 -9.64
C THR A 169 12.05 -10.07 -8.38
N LEU A 170 12.47 -9.11 -7.55
CA LEU A 170 13.07 -9.37 -6.25
C LEU A 170 12.34 -8.54 -5.20
N ARG A 171 11.77 -9.21 -4.20
CA ARG A 171 11.15 -8.59 -3.02
C ARG A 171 11.85 -9.11 -1.77
N LEU A 172 12.40 -8.19 -0.99
CA LEU A 172 13.14 -8.50 0.23
C LEU A 172 12.51 -7.73 1.39
N HIS A 173 12.21 -8.44 2.46
CA HIS A 173 11.85 -7.86 3.74
C HIS A 173 12.99 -8.14 4.71
N PHE A 174 13.78 -7.12 5.01
CA PHE A 174 14.91 -7.22 5.92
C PHE A 174 14.43 -7.12 7.36
N ILE A 175 14.84 -8.10 8.16
CA ILE A 175 14.54 -8.16 9.59
C ILE A 175 15.81 -8.51 10.38
N GLY A 176 15.77 -8.20 11.68
CA GLY A 176 16.85 -8.46 12.62
C GLY A 176 17.72 -7.24 12.89
N ASP A 177 18.57 -7.35 13.92
CA ASP A 177 19.41 -6.23 14.33
C ASP A 177 20.43 -5.86 13.25
N PRO A 178 20.66 -4.56 13.00
CA PRO A 178 21.65 -4.14 12.04
C PRO A 178 23.04 -4.56 12.46
N CYS A 179 23.69 -5.33 11.59
CA CYS A 179 25.08 -5.69 11.81
C CYS A 179 25.98 -4.48 11.53
N GLN A 180 26.68 -4.01 12.57
CA GLN A 180 27.67 -2.92 12.45
C GLN A 180 28.85 -3.29 11.53
N THR A 181 29.05 -4.59 11.26
CA THR A 181 30.23 -5.14 10.57
C THR A 181 29.89 -5.88 9.28
N CYS A 182 28.73 -5.62 8.65
CA CYS A 182 28.35 -6.23 7.37
C CYS A 182 29.53 -6.24 6.39
N MET A 183 30.03 -7.43 6.05
CA MET A 183 31.07 -7.57 5.04
C MET A 183 30.45 -7.40 3.65
N TYR A 184 30.67 -6.22 3.07
CA TYR A 184 30.27 -5.94 1.70
C TYR A 184 31.06 -6.83 0.73
N PRO A 185 30.41 -7.40 -0.31
CA PRO A 185 31.17 -7.95 -1.40
C PRO A 185 32.02 -6.83 -1.99
N ALA A 186 33.31 -7.10 -2.26
CA ALA A 186 34.23 -6.13 -2.86
C ALA A 186 33.75 -5.59 -4.22
N THR A 187 32.79 -6.28 -4.86
CA THR A 187 32.14 -5.88 -6.11
C THR A 187 30.66 -6.26 -6.07
N ILE A 188 29.77 -5.29 -6.29
CA ILE A 188 28.34 -5.55 -6.46
C ILE A 188 28.09 -6.09 -7.87
N PRO A 189 27.42 -7.26 -8.03
CA PRO A 189 27.13 -7.80 -9.35
C PRO A 189 26.10 -6.93 -10.11
N SER A 190 26.18 -6.93 -11.44
CA SER A 190 25.13 -6.34 -12.29
C SER A 190 23.90 -7.24 -12.34
N TYR A 191 22.71 -6.64 -12.25
CA TYR A 191 21.43 -7.32 -12.29
C TYR A 191 20.68 -7.01 -13.60
N ASP A 192 21.18 -7.52 -14.71
CA ASP A 192 20.79 -7.13 -16.09
C ASP A 192 19.36 -7.51 -16.50
N THR A 193 18.69 -8.37 -15.74
CA THR A 193 17.30 -8.81 -16.01
C THR A 193 16.29 -8.30 -15.01
N LEU A 194 16.74 -7.70 -13.90
CA LEU A 194 15.84 -7.28 -12.84
C LEU A 194 15.00 -6.09 -13.31
N THR A 195 13.68 -6.25 -13.24
CA THR A 195 12.70 -5.24 -13.62
C THR A 195 11.94 -4.66 -12.43
N THR A 196 11.87 -5.40 -11.33
CA THR A 196 11.20 -4.98 -10.09
C THR A 196 12.09 -5.29 -8.90
N LEU A 197 12.38 -4.26 -8.10
CA LEU A 197 13.07 -4.37 -6.81
C LEU A 197 12.18 -3.77 -5.74
N SER A 198 11.79 -4.57 -4.76
CA SER A 198 11.05 -4.15 -3.57
C SER A 198 11.86 -4.48 -2.33
N ILE A 199 12.08 -3.50 -1.47
CA ILE A 199 12.82 -3.61 -0.23
C ILE A 199 11.92 -3.02 0.86
N LEU A 200 11.73 -3.77 1.94
CA LEU A 200 11.18 -3.29 3.21
C LEU A 200 12.27 -3.47 4.26
N GLU A 201 12.59 -2.41 5.00
CA GLU A 201 13.65 -2.38 5.99
C GLU A 201 13.07 -1.99 7.36
N GLU A 202 12.88 -2.96 8.26
CA GLU A 202 12.33 -2.68 9.61
C GLU A 202 13.36 -2.00 10.54
N ALA A 203 14.66 -2.12 10.24
CA ALA A 203 15.72 -1.54 11.06
C ALA A 203 16.83 -0.93 10.20
N HIS A 204 17.40 0.19 10.64
CA HIS A 204 18.42 0.94 9.89
C HIS A 204 19.63 0.09 9.48
N SER A 205 19.86 -0.11 8.18
CA SER A 205 21.07 -0.75 7.65
C SER A 205 21.98 0.20 6.89
N SER A 206 23.27 0.16 7.23
CA SER A 206 24.31 0.80 6.43
C SER A 206 24.43 0.22 5.01
N TRP A 207 23.96 -1.02 4.78
CA TRP A 207 24.17 -1.70 3.51
C TRP A 207 23.40 -1.10 2.36
N LEU A 208 22.21 -0.58 2.64
CA LEU A 208 21.33 0.00 1.64
C LEU A 208 22.00 1.21 1.02
N CYS A 209 22.61 2.08 1.82
CA CYS A 209 23.35 3.24 1.34
C CYS A 209 24.51 2.85 0.40
N SER A 210 25.30 1.84 0.75
CA SER A 210 26.38 1.35 -0.12
C SER A 210 25.85 0.75 -1.43
N HIS A 211 24.79 -0.05 -1.36
CA HIS A 211 24.16 -0.64 -2.54
C HIS A 211 23.54 0.42 -3.46
N LEU A 212 22.82 1.39 -2.90
CA LEU A 212 22.21 2.48 -3.67
C LEU A 212 23.25 3.40 -4.30
N ARG A 213 24.53 3.38 -3.91
CA ARG A 213 25.61 4.11 -4.58
C ARG A 213 26.20 3.35 -5.76
N GLU A 214 26.38 2.04 -5.64
CA GLU A 214 27.20 1.27 -6.59
C GLU A 214 26.38 0.34 -7.50
N ALA A 215 25.22 -0.13 -7.04
CA ALA A 215 24.44 -1.11 -7.79
C ALA A 215 23.89 -0.52 -9.09
N THR A 216 23.90 -1.35 -10.13
CA THR A 216 23.36 -1.01 -11.45
C THR A 216 22.28 -2.01 -11.85
N PHE A 217 21.13 -1.48 -12.27
CA PHE A 217 19.98 -2.27 -12.70
C PHE A 217 19.48 -1.77 -14.06
N PRO A 218 20.12 -2.18 -15.18
CA PRO A 218 19.87 -1.60 -16.50
C PRO A 218 18.42 -1.72 -17.03
N LYS A 219 17.60 -2.62 -16.46
CA LYS A 219 16.22 -2.86 -16.86
C LYS A 219 15.21 -2.58 -15.75
N LEU A 220 15.62 -1.96 -14.64
CA LEU A 220 14.73 -1.71 -13.51
C LEU A 220 13.63 -0.74 -13.90
N ARG A 221 12.38 -1.16 -13.73
CA ARG A 221 11.18 -0.37 -14.05
C ARG A 221 10.41 0.02 -12.81
N VAL A 222 10.39 -0.85 -11.80
CA VAL A 222 9.70 -0.67 -10.53
C VAL A 222 10.72 -0.71 -9.40
N LEU A 223 10.75 0.35 -8.60
CA LEU A 223 11.48 0.42 -7.35
C LEU A 223 10.50 0.67 -6.21
N SER A 224 10.58 -0.15 -5.17
CA SER A 224 9.89 0.08 -3.91
C SER A 224 10.91 -0.04 -2.79
N VAL A 225 11.11 1.01 -1.99
CA VAL A 225 11.97 0.97 -0.80
C VAL A 225 11.19 1.61 0.34
N LEU A 226 10.70 0.78 1.25
CA LEU A 226 9.84 1.21 2.35
C LEU A 226 10.61 1.15 3.66
N GLN A 227 10.35 2.13 4.53
CA GLN A 227 11.03 2.33 5.82
C GLN A 227 12.55 2.41 5.66
N ALA A 228 13.01 2.98 4.55
CA ALA A 228 14.42 3.12 4.24
C ALA A 228 15.11 4.01 5.26
N ALA A 229 16.21 3.55 5.84
CA ALA A 229 17.06 4.39 6.67
C ALA A 229 18.21 4.99 5.82
N CYS A 230 17.81 5.66 4.73
CA CYS A 230 18.73 6.17 3.71
C CYS A 230 18.50 7.67 3.47
N PRO A 231 19.56 8.50 3.42
CA PRO A 231 19.41 9.92 3.12
C PRO A 231 18.73 10.18 1.76
N PRO A 232 17.80 11.15 1.67
CA PRO A 232 17.06 11.50 0.46
C PRO A 232 17.91 11.67 -0.81
N HIS A 233 19.07 12.32 -0.69
CA HIS A 233 19.96 12.60 -1.81
C HIS A 233 20.50 11.33 -2.48
N LEU A 234 20.75 10.26 -1.71
CA LEU A 234 21.19 8.98 -2.25
C LEU A 234 20.06 8.30 -3.02
N MET A 235 18.84 8.36 -2.50
CA MET A 235 17.65 7.80 -3.16
C MET A 235 17.37 8.51 -4.48
N TYR A 236 17.40 9.84 -4.48
CA TYR A 236 17.22 10.65 -5.70
C TYR A 236 18.31 10.38 -6.73
N ASN A 237 19.58 10.29 -6.31
CA ASN A 237 20.67 9.94 -7.20
C ASN A 237 20.51 8.51 -7.77
N PHE A 238 20.13 7.54 -6.93
CA PHE A 238 19.83 6.19 -7.41
C PHE A 238 18.74 6.20 -8.47
N ILE A 239 17.60 6.86 -8.20
CA ILE A 239 16.48 6.93 -9.14
C ILE A 239 16.89 7.62 -10.46
N HIS A 240 17.68 8.70 -10.37
CA HIS A 240 18.16 9.43 -11.55
C HIS A 240 19.07 8.60 -12.44
N ARG A 241 19.99 7.82 -11.85
CA ARG A 241 20.92 6.93 -12.57
C ARG A 241 20.23 5.73 -13.23
N HIS A 242 18.97 5.47 -12.90
CA HIS A 242 18.16 4.39 -13.46
C HIS A 242 17.03 4.97 -14.34
N PRO A 243 17.34 5.44 -15.56
CA PRO A 243 16.36 6.08 -16.45
C PRO A 243 15.23 5.14 -16.91
N THR A 244 15.37 3.83 -16.73
CA THR A 244 14.30 2.86 -17.01
C THR A 244 13.23 2.81 -15.93
N LEU A 245 13.43 3.45 -14.77
CA LEU A 245 12.44 3.51 -13.69
C LEU A 245 11.22 4.32 -14.10
N LEU A 246 10.07 3.64 -14.12
CA LEU A 246 8.76 4.19 -14.46
C LEU A 246 7.82 4.21 -13.25
N GLU A 247 8.09 3.41 -12.23
CA GLU A 247 7.33 3.35 -10.98
C GLU A 247 8.32 3.36 -9.81
N VAL A 248 8.08 4.26 -8.85
CA VAL A 248 8.93 4.48 -7.69
C VAL A 248 8.03 4.65 -6.47
N ASN A 249 8.28 3.88 -5.41
CA ASN A 249 7.59 3.96 -4.14
C ASN A 249 8.65 4.03 -3.03
N ILE A 250 8.64 5.09 -2.24
CA ILE A 250 9.69 5.38 -1.25
C ILE A 250 9.03 5.83 0.05
N SER A 251 9.45 5.24 1.17
CA SER A 251 9.22 5.82 2.49
C SER A 251 10.47 5.73 3.34
N LEU A 252 10.72 6.75 4.15
CA LEU A 252 11.79 6.75 5.13
C LEU A 252 11.34 6.06 6.42
N HIS A 253 12.32 5.58 7.19
CA HIS A 253 12.06 5.10 8.54
C HIS A 253 11.63 6.28 9.44
N PRO A 254 10.66 6.12 10.35
CA PRO A 254 10.24 7.18 11.26
C PRO A 254 11.40 7.83 12.03
N ASP A 255 12.35 7.03 12.53
CA ASP A 255 13.54 7.52 13.24
C ASP A 255 14.52 8.38 12.39
N CYS A 256 14.24 8.61 11.10
CA CYS A 256 15.06 9.48 10.23
C CYS A 256 14.60 10.95 10.26
N ASP A 257 14.27 11.47 11.45
CA ASP A 257 13.70 12.81 11.66
C ASP A 257 14.56 13.95 11.07
N ASP A 258 15.87 13.76 10.94
CA ASP A 258 16.78 14.79 10.43
C ASP A 258 16.62 15.09 8.94
N PHE A 259 15.91 14.25 8.19
CA PHE A 259 15.81 14.35 6.73
C PHE A 259 14.36 14.33 6.23
N ALA A 260 14.05 15.25 5.32
CA ALA A 260 12.77 15.23 4.61
C ALA A 260 12.98 15.43 3.10
N PHE A 261 12.06 14.90 2.31
CA PHE A 261 12.05 15.18 0.87
C PHE A 261 11.42 16.54 0.60
N GLY A 262 11.99 17.32 -0.31
CA GLY A 262 11.36 18.53 -0.83
C GLY A 262 10.55 18.25 -2.11
N PHE A 263 9.36 18.84 -2.21
CA PHE A 263 8.47 18.62 -3.36
C PHE A 263 9.01 19.12 -4.70
N ASP A 264 9.71 20.26 -4.73
CA ASP A 264 10.33 20.76 -5.97
C ASP A 264 11.44 19.81 -6.46
N GLY A 265 12.19 19.21 -5.54
CA GLY A 265 13.12 18.14 -5.85
C GLY A 265 12.41 16.93 -6.46
N LEU A 266 11.30 16.49 -5.86
CA LEU A 266 10.53 15.37 -6.40
C LEU A 266 10.01 15.64 -7.82
N LEU A 267 9.55 16.85 -8.12
CA LEU A 267 9.11 17.19 -9.49
C LEU A 267 10.26 17.13 -10.49
N LYS A 268 11.44 17.66 -10.13
CA LYS A 268 12.65 17.53 -10.95
C LYS A 268 13.09 16.08 -11.13
N LEU A 269 12.90 15.24 -10.11
CA LEU A 269 13.19 13.82 -10.17
C LEU A 269 12.25 13.08 -11.12
N ILE A 270 10.94 13.34 -11.01
CA ILE A 270 9.89 12.81 -11.89
C ILE A 270 10.20 13.18 -13.33
N ASP A 271 10.48 14.46 -13.60
CA ASP A 271 10.78 14.98 -14.94
C ASP A 271 12.13 14.49 -15.49
N GLY A 272 13.04 14.05 -14.62
CA GLY A 272 14.41 13.66 -14.99
C GLY A 272 15.33 14.86 -15.28
N THR A 273 15.04 16.02 -14.68
CA THR A 273 15.76 17.29 -14.83
C THR A 273 16.60 17.64 -13.60
N GLY A 274 16.44 16.91 -12.49
CA GLY A 274 17.19 17.13 -11.25
C GLY A 274 18.67 16.78 -11.38
N THR A 275 19.51 17.53 -10.66
CA THR A 275 20.95 17.25 -10.51
C THR A 275 21.25 17.09 -9.03
N TRP A 276 21.72 15.90 -8.65
CA TRP A 276 21.86 15.50 -7.25
C TRP A 276 23.34 15.47 -6.89
N THR A 277 23.79 16.49 -6.16
CA THR A 277 25.15 16.55 -5.62
C THR A 277 25.16 16.02 -4.20
N ASP A 278 26.26 15.37 -3.81
CA ASP A 278 26.48 14.99 -2.42
C ASP A 278 26.58 16.28 -1.57
N PRO A 279 25.72 16.48 -0.55
CA PRO A 279 25.78 17.66 0.30
C PRO A 279 27.08 17.75 1.10
N THR A 280 27.81 16.63 1.25
CA THR A 280 29.12 16.58 1.90
C THR A 280 30.28 16.96 0.98
N ASP A 281 30.04 17.11 -0.34
CA ASP A 281 31.08 17.57 -1.28
C ASP A 281 31.30 19.09 -1.10
N PRO A 282 32.45 19.54 -0.57
CA PRO A 282 32.73 20.95 -0.34
C PRO A 282 32.82 21.78 -1.63
N LYS A 283 32.93 21.13 -2.80
CA LYS A 283 32.93 21.79 -4.12
C LYS A 283 31.53 21.79 -4.76
N GLY A 284 30.60 21.00 -4.24
CA GLY A 284 29.23 20.97 -4.69
C GLY A 284 28.52 22.28 -4.32
N LYS A 285 27.96 22.98 -5.31
CA LYS A 285 26.93 23.97 -4.99
C LYS A 285 25.77 23.21 -4.33
N ARG A 286 25.46 23.52 -3.06
CA ARG A 286 24.34 22.92 -2.34
C ARG A 286 23.09 22.97 -3.23
N SER A 287 22.54 21.80 -3.52
CA SER A 287 21.27 21.71 -4.25
C SER A 287 20.15 22.12 -3.31
N ALA A 288 19.38 23.14 -3.65
CA ALA A 288 18.22 23.60 -2.88
C ALA A 288 17.03 22.61 -2.87
N ASP A 289 17.21 21.44 -3.50
CA ASP A 289 16.15 20.46 -3.76
C ASP A 289 16.00 19.38 -2.66
N ILE A 290 16.84 19.42 -1.62
CA ILE A 290 16.81 18.51 -0.46
C ILE A 290 16.74 19.36 0.81
N ILE A 291 15.84 19.01 1.74
CA ILE A 291 15.68 19.72 3.00
C ILE A 291 16.18 18.81 4.14
N GLY A 292 17.13 19.29 4.94
CA GLY A 292 17.53 18.66 6.21
C GLY A 292 17.15 19.59 7.36
N TRP A 293 16.71 19.06 8.49
CA TRP A 293 16.31 19.90 9.63
C TRP A 293 17.52 20.59 10.30
N ALA A 294 18.72 20.04 10.13
CA ALA A 294 19.98 20.59 10.61
C ALA A 294 20.54 21.75 9.76
N PHE A 295 19.69 22.55 9.09
CA PHE A 295 20.18 23.76 8.42
C PHE A 295 20.43 24.86 9.45
N ASP A 296 21.63 25.43 9.41
CA ASP A 296 21.90 26.73 10.03
C ASP A 296 20.85 27.75 9.53
N ASP A 297 20.28 28.51 10.48
CA ASP A 297 19.17 29.48 10.38
C ASP A 297 19.15 30.36 9.11
N ASP A 298 20.31 30.59 8.48
CA ASP A 298 20.49 31.53 7.37
C ASP A 298 20.10 30.98 5.98
N SER A 299 19.68 29.70 5.86
CA SER A 299 19.43 29.06 4.56
C SER A 299 18.02 28.47 4.38
N LEU A 300 17.02 29.08 5.02
CA LEU A 300 15.62 28.73 4.79
C LEU A 300 15.24 28.90 3.30
N PRO A 301 14.57 27.91 2.69
CA PRO A 301 14.17 28.01 1.30
C PRO A 301 13.22 29.20 1.10
N MET A 302 13.50 30.05 0.11
CA MET A 302 12.66 31.21 -0.25
C MET A 302 11.28 30.85 -0.84
N GLY A 303 10.83 29.59 -0.72
CA GLY A 303 9.55 29.07 -1.23
C GLY A 303 8.76 28.33 -0.16
N THR A 304 7.48 28.07 -0.41
CA THR A 304 6.65 27.28 0.51
C THR A 304 7.16 25.84 0.58
N PRO A 305 7.66 25.37 1.75
CA PRO A 305 8.19 24.03 1.87
C PRO A 305 7.03 23.02 1.94
N ILE A 306 6.90 22.18 0.92
CA ILE A 306 6.13 20.92 1.05
C ILE A 306 7.16 19.83 1.32
N THR A 307 7.15 19.33 2.55
CA THR A 307 7.98 18.21 3.00
C THR A 307 7.17 16.94 3.16
N PHE A 308 7.83 15.80 3.04
CA PHE A 308 7.24 14.48 3.21
C PHE A 308 8.32 13.45 3.54
N LEU A 309 7.94 12.42 4.29
CA LEU A 309 8.75 11.23 4.56
C LEU A 309 8.47 10.07 3.58
N ALA A 310 7.31 10.09 2.91
CA ALA A 310 6.92 9.08 1.94
C ALA A 310 6.37 9.69 0.65
N PHE A 311 6.76 9.10 -0.48
CA PHE A 311 6.23 9.44 -1.79
C PHE A 311 6.19 8.21 -2.71
N ALA A 312 5.27 8.24 -3.66
CA ALA A 312 5.32 7.33 -4.79
C ALA A 312 4.89 8.03 -6.08
N PHE A 313 5.46 7.62 -7.21
CA PHE A 313 5.03 8.11 -8.51
C PHE A 313 5.13 7.03 -9.59
N ALA A 314 4.26 7.15 -10.57
CA ALA A 314 4.38 6.47 -11.85
C ALA A 314 4.51 7.50 -12.96
N ARG A 315 5.35 7.24 -13.95
CA ARG A 315 5.64 8.16 -15.05
C ARG A 315 5.78 7.44 -16.37
N VAL A 316 5.52 8.18 -17.45
CA VAL A 316 5.68 7.70 -18.83
C VAL A 316 6.72 8.54 -19.58
N PRO A 317 7.53 7.95 -20.45
CA PRO A 317 8.48 8.69 -21.26
C PRO A 317 7.75 9.60 -22.25
N LEU A 318 8.23 10.84 -22.41
CA LEU A 318 7.72 11.80 -23.39
C LEU A 318 8.22 11.50 -24.81
N TYR A 319 9.34 10.77 -24.93
CA TYR A 319 9.95 10.36 -26.19
C TYR A 319 10.74 9.04 -26.00
N PRO A 320 10.98 8.25 -27.07
CA PRO A 320 11.58 6.91 -26.96
C PRO A 320 12.94 6.87 -26.26
N GLN A 321 13.78 7.88 -26.48
CA GLN A 321 15.14 7.97 -25.92
C GLN A 321 15.17 8.45 -24.46
N ALA A 322 14.02 8.76 -23.85
CA ALA A 322 13.96 9.25 -22.47
C ALA A 322 14.63 8.27 -21.49
N THR A 323 14.51 6.96 -21.75
CA THR A 323 15.07 5.89 -20.91
C THR A 323 16.54 5.57 -21.18
N GLU A 324 17.20 6.28 -22.11
CA GLU A 324 18.60 6.05 -22.52
C GLU A 324 19.57 7.09 -21.92
N TRP A 325 19.12 7.85 -20.93
CA TRP A 325 19.92 8.92 -20.31
C TRP A 325 20.91 8.36 -19.28
N HIS A 326 22.21 8.46 -19.58
CA HIS A 326 23.27 7.95 -18.72
C HIS A 326 24.14 9.05 -18.10
N GLU A 327 23.82 10.33 -18.34
CA GLU A 327 24.58 11.44 -17.79
C GLU A 327 24.30 11.60 -16.28
N PRO A 328 25.33 11.94 -15.48
CA PRO A 328 25.17 12.15 -14.03
C PRO A 328 24.33 13.40 -13.71
N VAL A 329 24.23 14.33 -14.67
CA VAL A 329 23.46 15.56 -14.55
C VAL A 329 22.03 15.39 -15.04
N GLY A 330 21.14 16.23 -14.52
CA GLY A 330 19.76 16.35 -14.98
C GLY A 330 19.68 16.75 -16.45
N SER A 331 18.64 16.25 -17.13
CA SER A 331 18.38 16.69 -18.50
C SER A 331 17.89 18.14 -18.55
N PRO A 332 18.18 18.91 -19.61
CA PRO A 332 17.78 20.31 -19.72
C PRO A 332 16.28 20.51 -19.96
N ARG A 333 15.53 19.44 -20.29
CA ARG A 333 14.09 19.45 -20.57
C ARG A 333 13.45 18.21 -19.98
N PRO A 334 12.18 18.26 -19.54
CA PRO A 334 11.48 17.08 -19.02
C PRO A 334 11.53 15.90 -20.00
N ARG A 335 11.86 14.72 -19.46
CA ARG A 335 11.91 13.44 -20.19
C ARG A 335 10.68 12.58 -19.97
N TYR A 336 9.99 12.81 -18.86
CA TYR A 336 8.83 12.04 -18.45
C TYR A 336 7.67 12.96 -18.10
N ALA A 337 6.48 12.37 -17.97
CA ALA A 337 5.34 12.98 -17.33
C ALA A 337 4.75 12.00 -16.32
N ALA A 338 4.40 12.49 -15.12
CA ALA A 338 3.71 11.69 -14.13
C ALA A 338 2.30 11.31 -14.58
N THR A 339 1.93 10.06 -14.31
CA THR A 339 0.57 9.51 -14.48
C THR A 339 -0.03 9.10 -13.14
N ALA A 340 0.79 8.85 -12.12
CA ALA A 340 0.34 8.64 -10.75
C ALA A 340 1.27 9.35 -9.76
N LEU A 341 0.72 9.85 -8.67
CA LEU A 341 1.45 10.47 -7.56
C LEU A 341 0.76 10.12 -6.25
N ALA A 342 1.52 9.66 -5.27
CA ALA A 342 1.13 9.51 -3.89
C ALA A 342 2.11 10.30 -3.01
N LEU A 343 1.60 11.05 -2.04
CA LEU A 343 2.40 11.79 -1.06
C LEU A 343 1.78 11.65 0.32
N GLU A 344 2.64 11.63 1.33
CA GLU A 344 2.28 11.86 2.72
C GLU A 344 3.00 13.11 3.20
N VAL A 345 2.29 14.24 3.15
CA VAL A 345 2.81 15.56 3.46
C VAL A 345 2.81 15.76 4.97
N ASP A 346 4.00 16.01 5.53
CA ASP A 346 4.21 16.22 6.95
C ASP A 346 3.37 17.41 7.48
N SER A 347 3.22 17.48 8.81
CA SER A 347 2.53 18.62 9.39
C SER A 347 3.30 19.90 9.08
N GLN A 348 2.57 20.90 8.60
CA GLN A 348 3.12 22.22 8.29
C GLN A 348 2.75 23.25 9.37
N ASP A 349 2.13 22.82 10.47
CA ASP A 349 1.62 23.72 11.50
C ASP A 349 2.76 24.53 12.15
N GLU A 350 3.90 23.90 12.45
CA GLU A 350 5.08 24.60 13.00
C GLU A 350 5.62 25.66 12.03
N TRP A 351 5.64 25.37 10.72
CA TRP A 351 6.04 26.33 9.70
C TRP A 351 5.06 27.50 9.62
N GLU A 352 3.76 27.25 9.74
CA GLU A 352 2.74 28.31 9.78
C GLU A 352 2.88 29.18 11.03
N ASP A 353 3.14 28.58 12.20
CA ASP A 353 3.36 29.28 13.47
C ASP A 353 4.62 30.15 13.43
N MET A 354 5.66 29.74 12.68
CA MET A 354 6.85 30.55 12.38
C MET A 354 6.60 31.65 11.33
N GLY A 355 5.39 31.76 10.78
CA GLY A 355 4.99 32.78 9.83
C GLY A 355 5.27 32.45 8.36
N PHE A 356 5.64 31.21 8.04
CA PHE A 356 5.79 30.77 6.66
C PHE A 356 4.42 30.51 6.03
N ARG A 357 4.31 30.82 4.73
CA ARG A 357 3.15 30.40 3.95
C ARG A 357 3.25 28.90 3.70
N ILE A 358 2.23 28.15 4.10
CA ILE A 358 2.12 26.69 3.90
C ILE A 358 1.20 26.33 2.73
N VAL A 359 1.31 25.10 2.20
CA VAL A 359 0.41 24.56 1.17
C VAL A 359 -0.48 23.50 1.81
N ARG A 360 -1.77 23.79 1.90
CA ARG A 360 -2.80 22.82 2.32
C ARG A 360 -3.32 22.02 1.11
N LEU A 361 -4.10 20.96 1.36
CA LEU A 361 -4.67 20.09 0.30
C LEU A 361 -5.35 20.87 -0.83
N HIS A 362 -6.24 21.82 -0.51
CA HIS A 362 -6.97 22.58 -1.52
C HIS A 362 -6.05 23.50 -2.36
N ASP A 363 -5.00 24.06 -1.75
CA ASP A 363 -3.96 24.84 -2.43
C ASP A 363 -3.14 23.96 -3.38
N PHE A 364 -2.78 22.75 -2.95
CA PHE A 364 -2.09 21.78 -3.79
C PHE A 364 -2.93 21.43 -5.02
N LEU A 365 -4.20 21.08 -4.82
CA LEU A 365 -5.13 20.81 -5.92
C LEU A 365 -5.26 22.02 -6.86
N ALA A 366 -5.24 23.25 -6.34
CA ALA A 366 -5.38 24.46 -7.14
C ALA A 366 -4.16 24.77 -8.01
N THR A 367 -2.96 24.44 -7.51
CA THR A 367 -1.68 24.92 -8.05
C THR A 367 -0.91 23.87 -8.84
N MET A 368 -1.12 22.57 -8.58
CA MET A 368 -0.30 21.51 -9.17
C MET A 368 -0.80 20.95 -10.50
N ALA A 369 -2.06 21.17 -10.87
CA ALA A 369 -2.61 20.69 -12.15
C ALA A 369 -1.76 21.09 -13.38
N PRO A 370 -1.23 22.33 -13.50
CA PRO A 370 -0.37 22.70 -14.62
C PRO A 370 1.00 22.02 -14.62
N ARG A 371 1.51 21.62 -13.44
CA ARG A 371 2.80 20.91 -13.29
C ARG A 371 2.67 19.42 -13.54
N LEU A 372 1.46 18.86 -13.38
CA LEU A 372 1.15 17.43 -13.53
C LEU A 372 0.03 17.18 -14.56
N PRO A 373 0.21 17.61 -15.83
CA PRO A 373 -0.89 17.69 -16.81
C PRO A 373 -1.47 16.34 -17.25
N ARG A 374 -0.76 15.23 -17.01
CA ARG A 374 -1.16 13.85 -17.39
C ARG A 374 -1.50 12.96 -16.20
N LEU A 375 -1.66 13.54 -15.01
CA LEU A 375 -1.91 12.76 -13.81
C LEU A 375 -3.30 12.11 -13.85
N GLU A 376 -3.34 10.79 -13.72
CA GLU A 376 -4.56 9.99 -13.67
C GLU A 376 -4.92 9.55 -12.24
N VAL A 377 -3.90 9.34 -11.39
CA VAL A 377 -4.08 8.89 -10.01
C VAL A 377 -3.36 9.85 -9.06
N LEU A 378 -4.08 10.39 -8.09
CA LEU A 378 -3.53 11.25 -7.05
C LEU A 378 -3.92 10.70 -5.68
N ARG A 379 -2.94 10.46 -4.80
CA ARG A 379 -3.14 10.06 -3.40
C ARG A 379 -2.44 11.07 -2.50
N LEU A 380 -3.15 11.75 -1.61
CA LEU A 380 -2.58 12.81 -0.78
C LEU A 380 -2.96 12.62 0.68
N GLY A 381 -2.00 12.25 1.51
CA GLY A 381 -2.14 12.35 2.96
C GLY A 381 -1.60 13.68 3.46
N TYR A 382 -2.43 14.44 4.17
CA TYR A 382 -2.03 15.70 4.79
C TYR A 382 -2.14 15.62 6.31
N HIS A 383 -1.03 15.90 6.99
CA HIS A 383 -0.97 15.97 8.45
C HIS A 383 -1.31 17.36 9.02
N THR A 384 -1.43 18.38 8.16
CA THR A 384 -1.69 19.78 8.54
C THR A 384 -3.13 20.04 8.98
N ASP A 385 -3.34 20.80 10.07
CA ASP A 385 -4.67 21.10 10.62
C ASP A 385 -5.43 22.19 9.83
N TYR A 386 -6.77 22.15 9.96
CA TYR A 386 -7.75 23.01 9.31
C TYR A 386 -8.60 23.78 10.33
N LYS A 387 -7.94 24.45 11.30
CA LYS A 387 -8.54 25.14 12.45
C LYS A 387 -9.72 26.07 12.10
N ASP A 388 -9.64 26.78 10.97
CA ASP A 388 -10.64 27.79 10.56
C ASP A 388 -11.65 27.32 9.51
N TRP A 389 -11.61 26.04 9.11
CA TRP A 389 -12.46 25.51 8.05
C TRP A 389 -13.57 24.61 8.58
N ASN A 390 -14.66 24.54 7.81
CA ASN A 390 -15.69 23.51 7.98
C ASN A 390 -15.67 22.58 6.76
N PHE A 391 -16.24 21.38 6.92
CA PHE A 391 -16.24 20.33 5.88
C PHE A 391 -16.76 20.82 4.55
N THR A 392 -17.93 21.44 4.55
CA THR A 392 -18.57 21.90 3.31
C THR A 392 -17.72 22.97 2.61
N GLY A 393 -17.12 23.89 3.36
CA GLY A 393 -16.24 24.93 2.83
C GLY A 393 -14.97 24.36 2.21
N LEU A 394 -14.28 23.46 2.94
CA LEU A 394 -13.04 22.84 2.48
C LEU A 394 -13.28 22.00 1.23
N MET A 395 -14.28 21.12 1.28
CA MET A 395 -14.61 20.26 0.17
C MET A 395 -15.03 21.05 -1.07
N ARG A 396 -15.79 22.15 -0.91
CA ARG A 396 -16.10 23.03 -2.04
C ARG A 396 -14.84 23.65 -2.64
N SER A 397 -13.90 24.10 -1.82
CA SER A 397 -12.60 24.64 -2.28
C SER A 397 -11.81 23.58 -3.07
N CYS A 398 -11.68 22.36 -2.53
CA CYS A 398 -11.07 21.23 -3.23
C CYS A 398 -11.78 20.94 -4.56
N ALA A 399 -13.11 20.89 -4.57
CA ALA A 399 -13.90 20.61 -5.77
C ALA A 399 -13.68 21.68 -6.86
N GLU A 400 -13.62 22.96 -6.50
CA GLU A 400 -13.35 24.05 -7.43
C GLU A 400 -11.94 23.94 -8.04
N SER A 401 -10.96 23.58 -7.23
CA SER A 401 -9.59 23.31 -7.68
C SER A 401 -9.50 22.17 -8.70
N LEU A 402 -10.38 21.17 -8.59
CA LEU A 402 -10.43 20.02 -9.51
C LEU A 402 -10.78 20.37 -10.96
N LYS A 403 -11.34 21.55 -11.24
CA LYS A 403 -11.65 22.01 -12.61
C LYS A 403 -10.43 22.04 -13.54
N LYS A 404 -9.23 22.19 -12.98
CA LYS A 404 -7.98 22.27 -13.75
C LYS A 404 -7.41 20.89 -14.10
N TRP A 405 -7.93 19.81 -13.50
CA TRP A 405 -7.43 18.46 -13.66
C TRP A 405 -8.16 17.76 -14.80
N SER A 406 -7.49 17.65 -15.95
CA SER A 406 -8.10 17.14 -17.19
C SER A 406 -8.02 15.63 -17.37
N HIS A 407 -7.17 14.95 -16.60
CA HIS A 407 -6.90 13.50 -16.73
C HIS A 407 -7.13 12.74 -15.42
N LEU A 408 -7.45 13.41 -14.31
CA LEU A 408 -7.53 12.78 -13.00
C LEU A 408 -8.75 11.83 -12.96
N ARG A 409 -8.48 10.55 -12.75
CA ARG A 409 -9.48 9.46 -12.69
C ARG A 409 -9.70 8.97 -11.28
N LYS A 410 -8.64 8.94 -10.45
CA LYS A 410 -8.72 8.50 -9.06
C LYS A 410 -8.10 9.53 -8.14
N LEU A 411 -8.85 9.89 -7.09
CA LEU A 411 -8.39 10.80 -6.07
C LEU A 411 -8.55 10.13 -4.70
N ALA A 412 -7.45 9.85 -4.02
CA ALA A 412 -7.45 9.44 -2.62
C ALA A 412 -6.90 10.57 -1.75
N PHE A 413 -7.50 10.82 -0.60
CA PHE A 413 -6.95 11.79 0.35
C PHE A 413 -7.32 11.51 1.79
N CYS A 414 -6.47 11.95 2.69
CA CYS A 414 -6.77 12.27 4.08
C CYS A 414 -6.26 13.68 4.39
N TRP A 415 -6.87 14.32 5.37
CA TRP A 415 -6.36 15.56 5.94
C TRP A 415 -6.73 15.62 7.42
N GLY A 416 -5.82 16.16 8.24
CA GLY A 416 -6.03 16.84 9.51
C GLY A 416 -6.96 16.21 10.56
N ASP A 417 -7.07 16.87 11.71
CA ASP A 417 -7.88 16.38 12.82
C ASP A 417 -9.38 16.62 12.59
N LEU A 418 -10.15 15.55 12.36
CA LEU A 418 -11.61 15.65 12.25
C LEU A 418 -12.31 16.03 13.55
N VAL A 419 -11.69 15.83 14.72
CA VAL A 419 -12.29 16.16 16.03
C VAL A 419 -12.52 17.67 16.16
N ARG A 420 -11.62 18.47 15.59
CA ARG A 420 -11.74 19.94 15.59
C ARG A 420 -12.62 20.46 14.45
N PHE A 421 -13.11 19.57 13.60
CA PHE A 421 -13.71 19.93 12.33
C PHE A 421 -15.23 19.96 12.38
N LYS A 422 -15.80 21.12 12.05
CA LYS A 422 -17.26 21.28 11.99
C LYS A 422 -17.80 20.82 10.62
N TRP A 423 -18.87 20.03 10.61
CA TRP A 423 -19.54 19.62 9.36
C TRP A 423 -20.15 20.83 8.60
N CYS A 424 -20.69 21.81 9.32
CA CYS A 424 -21.24 23.04 8.76
C CYS A 424 -20.99 24.26 9.67
N GLY A 425 -21.08 25.47 9.10
CA GLY A 425 -21.07 26.71 9.87
C GLY A 425 -22.39 26.92 10.59
N GLY A 426 -22.50 26.45 11.83
CA GLY A 426 -23.68 26.63 12.69
C GLY A 426 -23.74 25.58 13.80
N SER A 427 -24.37 25.93 14.93
CA SER A 427 -24.65 24.98 16.03
C SER A 427 -25.49 23.83 15.49
N THR A 428 -24.90 22.64 15.42
CA THR A 428 -25.64 21.39 15.27
C THR A 428 -26.50 21.19 16.52
N SER A 429 -27.71 20.66 16.32
CA SER A 429 -28.63 20.27 17.39
C SER A 429 -27.91 19.37 18.41
N PRO A 430 -28.21 19.45 19.72
CA PRO A 430 -27.58 18.65 20.77
C PRO A 430 -27.89 17.14 20.72
N SER A 431 -28.40 16.63 19.60
CA SER A 431 -28.74 15.20 19.50
C SER A 431 -27.46 14.35 19.57
N PRO A 432 -27.43 13.28 20.38
CA PRO A 432 -26.26 12.40 20.50
C PRO A 432 -25.82 11.78 19.16
N LEU A 433 -26.74 11.65 18.20
CA LEU A 433 -26.42 11.11 16.89
C LEU A 433 -25.40 11.97 16.13
N TRP A 434 -25.34 13.28 16.37
CA TRP A 434 -24.36 14.17 15.73
C TRP A 434 -22.99 14.17 16.41
N GLN A 435 -22.86 13.51 17.56
CA GLN A 435 -21.59 13.24 18.24
C GLN A 435 -21.02 11.86 17.86
N VAL A 436 -21.71 11.09 17.01
CA VAL A 436 -21.12 9.91 16.39
C VAL A 436 -20.08 10.39 15.39
N GLU A 437 -18.85 9.90 15.53
CA GLU A 437 -17.74 10.20 14.64
C GLU A 437 -17.28 8.92 13.93
N PRO A 438 -16.71 9.02 12.71
CA PRO A 438 -15.93 7.93 12.15
C PRO A 438 -14.89 7.43 13.16
N PRO A 439 -14.64 6.11 13.29
CA PRO A 439 -13.73 5.59 14.29
C PRO A 439 -12.26 5.83 13.94
N VAL A 440 -11.85 7.10 14.00
CA VAL A 440 -10.53 7.61 13.62
C VAL A 440 -9.64 7.90 14.82
N ASN A 441 -10.16 7.70 16.03
CA ASN A 441 -9.48 8.01 17.28
C ASN A 441 -8.73 6.77 17.81
N LEU A 442 -7.49 6.99 18.25
CA LEU A 442 -6.81 6.11 19.19
C LEU A 442 -7.61 6.05 20.50
N PRO A 443 -7.55 4.96 21.28
CA PRO A 443 -7.98 5.02 22.68
C PRO A 443 -7.24 6.20 23.36
N TYR A 444 -7.98 7.20 23.82
CA TYR A 444 -7.57 8.47 24.45
C TYR A 444 -6.40 8.35 25.46
N THR A 445 -5.18 8.15 24.98
CA THR A 445 -4.00 7.89 25.85
C THR A 445 -2.80 8.78 25.54
N MET A 446 -2.81 9.63 24.51
CA MET A 446 -1.57 10.28 24.04
C MET A 446 -1.71 11.78 23.71
N GLN A 447 -2.48 12.55 24.49
CA GLN A 447 -2.29 14.00 24.52
C GLN A 447 -2.16 14.48 25.97
N ASP A 448 -0.97 15.02 26.24
CA ASP A 448 -0.51 15.74 27.42
C ASP A 448 0.09 14.94 28.60
N HIS A 449 1.36 15.28 28.87
CA HIS A 449 2.23 14.84 29.95
C HIS A 449 1.70 15.14 31.39
N GLU A 450 0.42 15.47 31.58
CA GLU A 450 -0.11 15.88 32.90
C GLU A 450 -1.37 15.14 33.39
N PHE A 451 -1.99 14.22 32.64
CA PHE A 451 -3.21 13.53 33.14
C PHE A 451 -2.98 12.09 33.59
N VAL A 452 -2.53 11.97 34.85
CA VAL A 452 -2.67 10.74 35.65
C VAL A 452 -4.18 10.56 35.95
N ASN A 453 -4.81 9.50 35.43
CA ASN A 453 -6.18 8.97 35.71
C ASN A 453 -7.28 9.08 34.62
N LEU A 454 -6.99 9.34 33.35
CA LEU A 454 -8.00 9.21 32.28
C LEU A 454 -8.34 7.74 31.94
N ASP A 455 -7.40 6.81 32.13
CA ASP A 455 -7.61 5.36 31.90
C ASP A 455 -8.72 4.72 32.78
N GLU A 456 -9.08 5.34 33.91
CA GLU A 456 -10.15 4.84 34.79
C GLU A 456 -11.56 5.29 34.35
N HIS A 457 -11.67 6.38 33.58
CA HIS A 457 -12.95 7.02 33.26
C HIS A 457 -13.42 6.79 31.82
N TYR A 458 -12.50 6.44 30.90
CA TYR A 458 -12.83 6.23 29.50
C TYR A 458 -12.90 4.73 29.14
N PRO A 459 -13.90 4.30 28.36
CA PRO A 459 -14.00 2.92 27.92
C PRO A 459 -12.73 2.53 27.14
N LYS A 460 -12.22 1.31 27.36
CA LYS A 460 -11.11 0.74 26.58
C LYS A 460 -11.58 0.49 25.15
N LEU A 461 -11.42 1.49 24.30
CA LEU A 461 -11.83 1.46 22.91
C LEU A 461 -10.74 0.81 22.07
N LYS A 462 -11.15 -0.10 21.18
CA LYS A 462 -10.23 -0.63 20.18
C LYS A 462 -10.14 0.38 19.03
N GLU A 463 -8.93 0.73 18.63
CA GLU A 463 -8.67 1.58 17.47
C GLU A 463 -9.42 1.07 16.23
N GLY A 464 -9.99 1.99 15.45
CA GLY A 464 -10.75 1.67 14.24
C GLY A 464 -12.18 1.15 14.47
N THR A 465 -12.61 0.93 15.73
CA THR A 465 -13.98 0.48 16.05
C THR A 465 -14.92 1.63 16.40
N PRO A 466 -16.17 1.64 15.90
CA PRO A 466 -17.14 2.70 16.18
C PRO A 466 -17.54 2.77 17.66
N PHE A 467 -17.92 3.97 18.11
CA PHE A 467 -18.48 4.18 19.44
C PHE A 467 -19.89 3.58 19.56
N THR A 468 -20.18 2.99 20.71
CA THR A 468 -21.55 2.68 21.12
C THR A 468 -22.23 3.96 21.60
N LEU A 469 -23.57 3.98 21.70
CA LEU A 469 -24.25 5.12 22.31
C LEU A 469 -23.88 5.29 23.79
N GLU A 470 -23.54 4.20 24.49
CA GLU A 470 -23.05 4.30 25.88
C GLU A 470 -21.68 4.97 25.95
N HIS A 471 -20.78 4.69 25.01
CA HIS A 471 -19.50 5.41 24.94
C HIS A 471 -19.74 6.91 24.71
N ILE A 472 -20.63 7.26 23.77
CA ILE A 472 -20.98 8.66 23.49
C ILE A 472 -21.62 9.32 24.72
N ARG A 473 -22.49 8.59 25.43
CA ARG A 473 -23.09 9.05 26.69
C ARG A 473 -22.03 9.46 27.70
N MET A 474 -21.03 8.60 27.90
CA MET A 474 -19.95 8.83 28.87
C MET A 474 -19.04 9.98 28.45
N ILE A 475 -18.64 10.04 27.17
CA ILE A 475 -17.69 11.03 26.65
C ILE A 475 -18.28 12.45 26.68
N TYR A 476 -19.57 12.60 26.33
CA TYR A 476 -20.22 13.91 26.20
C TYR A 476 -21.20 14.21 27.34
N GLU A 477 -21.19 13.41 28.41
CA GLU A 477 -22.03 13.58 29.60
C GLU A 477 -23.54 13.69 29.32
N PHE A 478 -24.05 12.91 28.35
CA PHE A 478 -25.46 12.94 27.98
C PHE A 478 -26.37 12.35 29.07
N SER A 479 -27.54 12.94 29.26
CA SER A 479 -28.57 12.43 30.16
C SER A 479 -29.33 11.24 29.55
N ASP A 480 -30.08 10.50 30.38
CA ASP A 480 -30.96 9.42 29.87
C ASP A 480 -32.00 9.94 28.86
N ILE A 481 -32.42 11.20 28.99
CA ILE A 481 -33.38 11.83 28.07
C ILE A 481 -32.73 12.02 26.69
N ASP A 482 -31.47 12.50 26.67
CA ASP A 482 -30.73 12.70 25.43
C ASP A 482 -30.48 11.35 24.73
N ILE A 483 -30.12 10.31 25.47
CA ILE A 483 -29.93 8.96 24.92
C ILE A 483 -31.24 8.38 24.38
N ALA A 484 -32.36 8.59 25.07
CA ALA A 484 -33.67 8.19 24.55
C ALA A 484 -34.01 8.90 23.22
N GLU A 485 -33.66 10.19 23.09
CA GLU A 485 -33.77 10.94 21.83
C GLU A 485 -32.83 10.39 20.74
N GLY A 486 -31.60 10.01 21.12
CA GLY A 486 -30.65 9.34 20.23
C GLY A 486 -31.21 8.03 19.67
N ILE A 487 -31.75 7.16 20.52
CA ILE A 487 -32.38 5.89 20.11
C ILE A 487 -33.56 6.15 19.18
N LYS A 488 -34.41 7.13 19.50
CA LYS A 488 -35.52 7.53 18.64
C LYS A 488 -35.02 7.98 17.27
N SER A 489 -33.94 8.77 17.23
CA SER A 489 -33.32 9.23 15.99
C SER A 489 -32.77 8.05 15.16
N ILE A 490 -32.16 7.04 15.81
CA ILE A 490 -31.73 5.81 15.13
C ILE A 490 -32.91 5.09 14.48
N GLN A 491 -34.02 4.91 15.22
CA GLN A 491 -35.23 4.25 14.70
C GLN A 491 -35.83 5.02 13.52
N GLU A 492 -35.90 6.35 13.62
CA GLU A 492 -36.42 7.24 12.57
C GLU A 492 -35.56 7.19 11.30
N VAL A 493 -34.23 7.23 11.43
CA VAL A 493 -33.32 7.20 10.27
C VAL A 493 -33.30 5.83 9.61
N LEU A 494 -33.20 4.75 10.40
CA LEU A 494 -33.11 3.39 9.87
C LEU A 494 -34.47 2.82 9.43
N ASN A 495 -35.56 3.53 9.73
CA ASN A 495 -36.94 3.14 9.42
C ASN A 495 -37.26 1.69 9.84
N LYS A 496 -36.79 1.31 11.03
CA LYS A 496 -37.02 -0.01 11.63
C LYS A 496 -37.15 0.11 13.15
N PRO A 497 -37.98 -0.71 13.81
CA PRO A 497 -37.97 -0.80 15.26
C PRO A 497 -36.61 -1.37 15.71
N VAL A 498 -36.03 -0.75 16.74
CA VAL A 498 -34.75 -1.17 17.34
C VAL A 498 -34.97 -1.32 18.84
N ASN A 499 -34.49 -2.42 19.42
CA ASN A 499 -34.52 -2.61 20.87
C ASN A 499 -33.60 -1.56 21.54
N PRO A 500 -34.06 -0.81 22.57
CA PRO A 500 -33.22 0.15 23.28
C PRO A 500 -31.88 -0.42 23.76
N ASP A 501 -31.86 -1.63 24.31
CA ASP A 501 -30.62 -2.26 24.81
C ASP A 501 -29.64 -2.57 23.67
N GLU A 502 -30.17 -2.96 22.51
CA GLU A 502 -29.39 -3.20 21.28
C GLU A 502 -28.84 -1.89 20.72
N ALA A 503 -29.67 -0.82 20.68
CA ALA A 503 -29.24 0.49 20.22
C ALA A 503 -28.14 1.10 21.09
N ILE A 504 -28.18 0.83 22.40
CA ILE A 504 -27.17 1.30 23.36
C ILE A 504 -25.85 0.55 23.16
N GLY A 505 -25.91 -0.78 22.99
CA GLY A 505 -24.74 -1.65 22.98
C GLY A 505 -24.11 -1.94 21.61
N ASP A 506 -24.86 -1.79 20.50
CA ASP A 506 -24.35 -2.08 19.15
C ASP A 506 -23.75 -0.83 18.49
N PRO A 507 -22.41 -0.77 18.32
CA PRO A 507 -21.75 0.39 17.72
C PRO A 507 -22.07 0.55 16.22
N HIS A 508 -22.50 -0.51 15.53
CA HIS A 508 -22.84 -0.43 14.10
C HIS A 508 -24.18 0.28 13.87
N LEU A 509 -25.14 0.18 14.79
CA LEU A 509 -26.44 0.85 14.64
C LEU A 509 -26.31 2.37 14.73
N ALA A 510 -25.54 2.87 15.71
CA ALA A 510 -25.26 4.29 15.84
C ALA A 510 -24.52 4.81 14.60
N MET A 511 -23.51 4.08 14.13
CA MET A 511 -22.73 4.44 12.95
C MET A 511 -23.59 4.49 11.67
N LEU A 512 -24.45 3.50 11.43
CA LEU A 512 -25.35 3.47 10.26
C LEU A 512 -26.37 4.61 10.29
N ALA A 513 -26.93 4.89 11.47
CA ALA A 513 -27.89 5.97 11.65
C ALA A 513 -27.26 7.36 11.51
N TRP A 514 -25.99 7.51 11.87
CA TRP A 514 -25.23 8.74 11.62
C TRP A 514 -24.85 8.87 10.14
N GLN A 515 -24.40 7.77 9.52
CA GLN A 515 -23.91 7.77 8.14
C GLN A 515 -24.97 8.31 7.19
N GLU A 516 -26.21 7.84 7.24
CA GLU A 516 -27.23 8.26 6.26
C GLU A 516 -27.49 9.78 6.21
N PRO A 517 -27.86 10.47 7.30
CA PRO A 517 -28.06 11.90 7.26
C PRO A 517 -26.77 12.66 6.92
N CYS A 518 -25.59 12.17 7.35
CA CYS A 518 -24.30 12.76 7.03
C CYS A 518 -23.97 12.66 5.53
N GLU A 519 -24.11 11.45 4.98
CA GLU A 519 -23.90 11.12 3.58
C GLU A 519 -24.81 11.98 2.69
N ARG A 520 -26.10 11.98 2.99
CA ARG A 520 -27.11 12.69 2.20
C ARG A 520 -26.96 14.21 2.25
N LYS A 521 -26.66 14.79 3.42
CA LYS A 521 -26.65 16.25 3.61
C LYS A 521 -25.31 16.88 3.25
N PHE A 522 -24.20 16.22 3.52
CA PHE A 522 -22.88 16.82 3.46
C PHE A 522 -21.97 16.13 2.44
N VAL A 523 -21.77 14.82 2.57
CA VAL A 523 -20.68 14.14 1.84
C VAL A 523 -21.04 13.88 0.38
N ALA A 524 -22.20 13.25 0.09
CA ALA A 524 -22.61 12.94 -1.28
C ALA A 524 -22.73 14.19 -2.18
N PRO A 525 -23.30 15.33 -1.73
CA PRO A 525 -23.30 16.56 -2.51
C PRO A 525 -21.89 17.05 -2.86
N MET A 526 -20.93 16.94 -1.94
CA MET A 526 -19.54 17.32 -2.19
C MET A 526 -18.85 16.36 -3.16
N MET A 527 -19.01 15.05 -2.99
CA MET A 527 -18.43 14.07 -3.92
C MET A 527 -19.02 14.19 -5.34
N ARG A 528 -20.30 14.54 -5.44
CA ARG A 528 -20.94 14.88 -6.71
C ARG A 528 -20.31 16.13 -7.33
N LEU A 529 -20.07 17.18 -6.55
CA LEU A 529 -19.43 18.41 -7.02
C LEU A 529 -17.99 18.14 -7.53
N PHE A 530 -17.24 17.26 -6.86
CA PHE A 530 -15.91 16.81 -7.33
C PHE A 530 -16.02 16.18 -8.73
N ALA A 531 -16.97 15.26 -8.90
CA ALA A 531 -17.19 14.54 -10.16
C ALA A 531 -17.72 15.42 -11.30
N GLU A 532 -18.50 16.46 -10.98
CA GLU A 532 -18.97 17.47 -11.93
C GLU A 532 -17.83 18.39 -12.38
N ASN A 533 -16.96 18.81 -11.45
CA ASN A 533 -15.83 19.69 -11.74
C ASN A 533 -14.65 18.95 -12.39
N CYS A 534 -14.50 17.64 -12.20
CA CYS A 534 -13.49 16.80 -12.87
C CYS A 534 -14.18 15.69 -13.70
N PRO A 535 -14.43 15.91 -15.00
CA PRO A 535 -15.18 14.97 -15.85
C PRO A 535 -14.53 13.60 -16.04
N THR A 536 -13.24 13.46 -15.80
CA THR A 536 -12.52 12.18 -15.86
C THR A 536 -12.57 11.39 -14.56
N LEU A 537 -13.04 11.99 -13.47
CA LEU A 537 -13.02 11.36 -12.14
C LEU A 537 -13.98 10.17 -12.10
N GLU A 538 -13.47 9.03 -11.67
CA GLU A 538 -14.16 7.73 -11.59
C GLU A 538 -14.31 7.29 -10.12
N GLU A 539 -13.25 7.49 -9.31
CA GLU A 539 -13.19 7.04 -7.92
C GLU A 539 -12.65 8.14 -7.01
N ILE A 540 -13.27 8.28 -5.83
CA ILE A 540 -12.80 9.15 -4.75
C ILE A 540 -12.67 8.31 -3.48
N GLU A 541 -11.49 8.28 -2.88
CA GLU A 541 -11.25 7.64 -1.59
C GLU A 541 -10.97 8.72 -0.56
N TRP A 542 -11.89 8.91 0.37
CA TRP A 542 -11.62 9.73 1.53
C TRP A 542 -11.25 8.83 2.70
N TYR A 543 -10.14 9.13 3.35
CA TYR A 543 -9.69 8.50 4.57
C TYR A 543 -9.87 9.51 5.71
N PRO A 544 -11.01 9.48 6.43
CA PRO A 544 -11.15 10.21 7.68
C PRO A 544 -9.99 9.87 8.62
N VAL A 545 -9.30 10.88 9.14
CA VAL A 545 -8.25 10.74 10.15
C VAL A 545 -8.57 11.60 11.36
N GLY A 546 -8.14 11.17 12.55
CA GLY A 546 -8.29 11.91 13.80
C GLY A 546 -7.08 12.81 14.05
N PRO A 547 -6.79 13.17 15.31
CA PRO A 547 -5.61 13.98 15.65
C PRO A 547 -4.28 13.28 15.36
N PHE A 548 -4.32 11.97 15.12
CA PHE A 548 -3.18 11.14 14.76
C PHE A 548 -3.55 10.26 13.56
N PHE A 549 -2.57 9.96 12.70
CA PHE A 549 -2.73 8.90 11.72
C PHE A 549 -2.74 7.56 12.46
N VAL A 550 -3.90 6.94 12.47
CA VAL A 550 -4.12 5.60 13.00
C VAL A 550 -3.80 4.56 11.94
N ASP A 551 -3.14 3.47 12.36
CA ASP A 551 -2.85 2.30 11.52
C ASP A 551 -4.16 1.66 11.00
N HIS A 552 -5.28 1.87 11.68
CA HIS A 552 -6.59 1.38 11.29
C HIS A 552 -7.48 2.49 10.72
N ALA A 553 -7.21 2.85 9.46
CA ALA A 553 -7.93 3.92 8.80
C ALA A 553 -9.42 3.60 8.56
N VAL A 554 -10.31 4.56 8.78
CA VAL A 554 -11.63 4.55 8.15
C VAL A 554 -11.45 4.88 6.68
N ARG A 555 -12.21 4.22 5.79
CA ARG A 555 -12.19 4.56 4.37
C ARG A 555 -13.60 4.72 3.83
N TRP A 556 -13.86 5.86 3.21
CA TRP A 556 -15.07 6.12 2.45
C TRP A 556 -14.75 6.14 0.96
N LEU A 557 -15.03 5.02 0.27
CA LEU A 557 -14.87 4.90 -1.17
C LEU A 557 -16.14 5.38 -1.89
N TRP A 558 -15.97 6.26 -2.86
CA TRP A 558 -17.05 6.81 -3.67
C TRP A 558 -16.84 6.48 -5.14
N THR A 559 -17.85 5.88 -5.76
CA THR A 559 -17.84 5.56 -7.19
C THR A 559 -18.71 6.55 -7.95
N VAL A 560 -18.17 7.12 -9.04
CA VAL A 560 -18.88 8.06 -9.91
C VAL A 560 -19.57 7.31 -11.05
N HIS A 561 -20.89 7.44 -11.12
CA HIS A 561 -21.71 6.88 -12.21
C HIS A 561 -22.11 7.97 -13.18
N ARG A 562 -21.62 7.93 -14.42
CA ARG A 562 -21.94 8.93 -15.46
C ARG A 562 -23.08 8.49 -16.38
N GLU A 563 -23.72 9.45 -17.02
CA GLU A 563 -24.71 9.20 -18.06
C GLU A 563 -24.08 8.58 -19.31
N ARG A 564 -24.83 7.74 -20.05
CA ARG A 564 -24.35 7.11 -21.29
C ARG A 564 -23.97 8.11 -22.38
N THR A 565 -24.54 9.31 -22.34
CA THR A 565 -24.25 10.44 -23.24
C THR A 565 -22.96 11.19 -22.87
N GLY A 566 -22.32 10.83 -21.76
CA GLY A 566 -20.89 11.08 -21.52
C GLY A 566 -20.51 12.39 -20.86
N LYS A 567 -21.45 13.17 -20.31
CA LYS A 567 -21.11 14.45 -19.64
C LYS A 567 -21.74 14.65 -18.26
N GLY A 568 -22.95 14.16 -18.02
CA GLY A 568 -23.62 14.30 -16.72
C GLY A 568 -23.16 13.27 -15.68
N VAL A 569 -23.08 13.68 -14.41
CA VAL A 569 -22.99 12.77 -13.26
C VAL A 569 -24.41 12.29 -12.94
N ARG A 570 -24.67 10.99 -13.14
CA ARG A 570 -25.97 10.39 -12.81
C ARG A 570 -26.10 10.22 -11.31
N ALA A 571 -25.12 9.57 -10.69
CA ALA A 571 -25.10 9.29 -9.26
C ALA A 571 -23.66 9.17 -8.75
N VAL A 572 -23.49 9.35 -7.45
CA VAL A 572 -22.31 8.93 -6.70
C VAL A 572 -22.77 7.94 -5.64
N THR A 573 -22.01 6.87 -5.43
CA THR A 573 -22.35 5.83 -4.43
C THR A 573 -21.21 5.67 -3.45
N GLY A 574 -21.48 5.87 -2.16
CA GLY A 574 -20.51 5.74 -1.09
C GLY A 574 -20.48 4.34 -0.47
N GLU A 575 -19.29 3.87 -0.13
CA GLU A 575 -19.04 2.69 0.67
C GLU A 575 -18.07 3.04 1.80
N LEU A 576 -18.59 3.11 3.02
CA LEU A 576 -17.81 3.32 4.22
C LEU A 576 -17.35 1.99 4.82
N ASN A 577 -16.05 1.81 4.94
CA ASN A 577 -15.40 0.68 5.60
C ASN A 577 -14.68 1.19 6.86
N TYR A 578 -14.64 0.35 7.90
CA TYR A 578 -13.95 0.56 9.16
C TYR A 578 -13.75 -0.82 9.81
N LEU A 579 -12.98 -0.91 10.90
CA LEU A 579 -12.67 -2.19 11.54
C LEU A 579 -13.94 -2.88 12.07
N GLY A 580 -14.17 -4.13 11.66
CA GLY A 580 -15.36 -4.90 12.01
C GLY A 580 -16.61 -4.56 11.18
N CYS A 581 -16.50 -3.70 10.16
CA CYS A 581 -17.63 -3.40 9.28
C CYS A 581 -18.13 -4.69 8.56
N PRO A 582 -19.45 -4.90 8.41
CA PRO A 582 -19.99 -6.08 7.70
C PRO A 582 -19.51 -6.23 6.25
N LYS A 583 -19.04 -5.14 5.62
CA LYS A 583 -18.49 -5.13 4.26
C LYS A 583 -17.00 -5.49 4.20
N GLY A 584 -16.37 -5.70 5.34
CA GLY A 584 -14.94 -5.91 5.49
C GLY A 584 -14.24 -4.68 6.07
N ASP A 585 -13.07 -4.94 6.65
CA ASP A 585 -12.21 -3.92 7.25
C ASP A 585 -11.74 -2.92 6.19
N ALA A 586 -11.54 -1.68 6.61
CA ALA A 586 -10.98 -0.67 5.74
C ALA A 586 -9.49 -0.97 5.47
N PRO A 587 -9.04 -0.85 4.20
CA PRO A 587 -7.63 -0.90 3.90
C PRO A 587 -6.94 0.37 4.42
N GLU A 588 -5.65 0.25 4.74
CA GLU A 588 -4.80 1.36 5.16
C GLU A 588 -4.63 2.38 4.01
N PHE A 589 -4.25 3.61 4.34
CA PHE A 589 -3.86 4.60 3.35
C PHE A 589 -2.42 4.35 2.90
N ASP A 590 -2.25 3.59 1.81
CA ASP A 590 -0.90 3.35 1.28
C ASP A 590 -0.40 4.51 0.43
N VAL A 591 0.82 4.98 0.70
CA VAL A 591 1.61 5.87 -0.16
C VAL A 591 2.28 5.04 -1.25
N LEU A 592 1.46 4.35 -2.05
CA LEU A 592 1.88 3.48 -3.14
C LEU A 592 1.13 3.83 -4.43
N VAL A 593 1.74 3.52 -5.58
CA VAL A 593 1.09 3.60 -6.90
C VAL A 593 1.44 2.39 -7.76
N GLY A 594 0.72 2.23 -8.87
CA GLY A 594 1.06 1.24 -9.91
C GLY A 594 0.97 -0.20 -9.42
N GLN A 595 1.97 -1.01 -9.80
CA GLN A 595 2.02 -2.44 -9.52
C GLN A 595 2.08 -2.73 -8.02
N GLU A 596 2.81 -1.93 -7.25
CA GLU A 596 2.93 -2.12 -5.81
C GLU A 596 1.60 -1.91 -5.07
N LEU A 597 0.85 -0.88 -5.45
CA LEU A 597 -0.49 -0.65 -4.91
C LEU A 597 -1.47 -1.78 -5.27
N ASP A 598 -1.45 -2.23 -6.53
CA ASP A 598 -2.30 -3.34 -6.98
C ASP A 598 -2.01 -4.64 -6.21
N LEU A 599 -0.73 -4.89 -5.89
CA LEU A 599 -0.31 -6.04 -5.09
C LEU A 599 -0.78 -5.90 -3.63
N ALA A 600 -0.57 -4.74 -3.00
CA ALA A 600 -1.04 -4.49 -1.63
C ALA A 600 -2.56 -4.70 -1.51
N VAL A 601 -3.34 -4.18 -2.46
CA VAL A 601 -4.80 -4.37 -2.51
C VAL A 601 -5.18 -5.84 -2.70
N LYS A 602 -4.44 -6.57 -3.55
CA LYS A 602 -4.70 -7.99 -3.82
C LYS A 602 -4.39 -8.87 -2.61
N ASP A 603 -3.28 -8.59 -1.93
CA ASP A 603 -2.85 -9.36 -0.77
C ASP A 603 -3.85 -9.22 0.38
N ARG A 604 -4.39 -8.02 0.61
CA ARG A 604 -5.49 -7.77 1.55
C ARG A 604 -6.79 -8.50 1.20
N LYS A 605 -7.15 -8.60 -0.08
CA LYS A 605 -8.35 -9.38 -0.48
C LYS A 605 -8.17 -10.88 -0.25
N SER A 606 -6.94 -11.37 -0.26
CA SER A 606 -6.64 -12.79 -0.09
C SER A 606 -6.61 -13.25 1.37
N SER A 607 -6.41 -12.33 2.33
CA SER A 607 -6.40 -12.68 3.77
C SER A 607 -7.79 -12.96 4.32
N ILE A 608 -8.84 -12.45 3.68
CA ILE A 608 -10.25 -12.61 4.10
C ILE A 608 -10.79 -14.03 3.83
N TYR A 609 -10.07 -14.86 3.03
CA TYR A 609 -10.46 -16.23 2.65
C TYR A 609 -9.43 -17.30 3.08
#